data_AF-A0A1F9RFC6-F1
#
_entry.id   AF-A0A1F9RFC6-F1
#
_cell.length_a   1.000
_cell.length_b   1.000
_cell.length_c   1.000
_cell.angle_alpha   90.00
_cell.angle_beta   90.00
_cell.angle_gamma   90.00
#
_symmetry.space_group_name_H-M   'P 1'
#
loop_
_entity.id
_entity.type
_entity.pdbx_description
1 polymer ?
#
loop_
_entity_poly.entity_id
_entity_poly.type
_entity_poly.pdbx_seq_one_letter_code
_entity_poly.pdbx_strand_id
1 'polypeptide(L)'
;MKTRIMMVLALAAVIAGCSRQPEGDSADKVFNEAVAELQKAKTPEERFYALNAAEATALDAGNIDAARAYAAEHAALLPKFAKNWNYGNAVQDINQTLGRIAIREKNFEEAGAFLIKSAQGGGSPQLDSFGPNFQLAKELLQAGQPAPVLQYFELCGKFWKMDRGSLAHWTQVVKDGRIPDFNDHYTRGYDKK
;
A
#
# COMPACT_ATOMS: atom_id res chain seq x y z
N MET A 1 23.88 37.10 64.46
CA MET A 1 23.09 38.02 63.61
C MET A 1 23.47 37.75 62.15
N LYS A 2 22.47 37.42 61.31
CA LYS A 2 22.46 37.56 59.83
C LYS A 2 23.44 36.66 59.05
N THR A 3 23.10 35.82 58.06
CA THR A 3 21.87 35.57 57.28
C THR A 3 22.06 34.19 56.64
N ARG A 4 21.05 33.31 56.66
CA ARG A 4 21.02 32.05 55.90
C ARG A 4 20.72 32.36 54.43
N ILE A 5 21.60 31.98 53.51
CA ILE A 5 21.29 31.93 52.07
C ILE A 5 20.87 30.49 51.76
N MET A 6 19.56 30.31 51.56
CA MET A 6 19.00 29.13 50.92
C MET A 6 19.39 29.17 49.44
N MET A 7 20.21 28.22 49.00
CA MET A 7 20.45 27.97 47.58
C MET A 7 19.65 26.72 47.20
N VAL A 8 18.43 26.95 46.73
CA VAL A 8 17.62 25.96 46.01
C VAL A 8 17.68 26.40 44.55
N LEU A 9 18.30 25.61 43.67
CA LEU A 9 18.07 25.72 42.23
C LEU A 9 18.39 24.40 41.51
N ALA A 10 17.27 23.73 41.20
CA ALA A 10 16.97 22.96 40.01
C ALA A 10 18.01 21.94 39.52
N LEU A 11 17.77 20.68 39.88
CA LEU A 11 18.22 19.52 39.13
C LEU A 11 17.52 19.54 37.75
N ALA A 12 18.22 19.96 36.71
CA ALA A 12 17.76 19.80 35.34
C ALA A 12 17.84 18.32 34.97
N ALA A 13 16.73 17.60 35.15
CA ALA A 13 16.56 16.28 34.55
C ALA A 13 16.40 16.47 33.03
N VAL A 14 17.48 16.25 32.28
CA VAL A 14 17.39 16.01 30.84
C VAL A 14 16.70 14.67 30.69
N ILE A 15 15.38 14.71 30.52
CA ILE A 15 14.64 13.56 30.01
C ILE A 15 15.11 13.46 28.56
N ALA A 16 16.10 12.60 28.32
CA ALA A 16 16.35 12.08 27.00
C ALA A 16 15.04 11.40 26.58
N GLY A 17 14.22 12.13 25.83
CA GLY A 17 13.08 11.55 25.16
C GLY A 17 13.63 10.41 24.33
N CYS A 18 13.18 9.19 24.62
CA CYS A 18 13.32 8.10 23.67
C CYS A 18 12.65 8.57 22.38
N SER A 19 13.45 9.07 21.45
CA SER A 19 13.03 9.34 20.09
C SER A 19 12.53 8.02 19.53
N ARG A 20 11.22 7.91 19.34
CA ARG A 20 10.61 6.78 18.66
C ARG A 20 10.98 6.90 17.17
N GLN A 21 12.15 6.37 16.80
CA GLN A 21 12.59 6.17 15.41
C GLN A 21 12.51 4.71 14.88
N PRO A 22 11.59 3.81 15.29
CA PRO A 22 11.61 2.43 14.79
C PRO A 22 10.99 2.25 13.39
N GLU A 23 10.15 3.17 12.91
CA GLU A 23 9.41 2.94 11.65
C GLU A 23 10.28 3.15 10.41
N GLY A 24 11.05 4.24 10.35
CA GLY A 24 11.93 4.57 9.21
C GLY A 24 13.07 3.56 9.00
N ASP A 25 13.78 3.20 10.08
CA ASP A 25 14.91 2.27 10.00
C ASP A 25 14.49 0.86 9.50
N SER A 26 13.26 0.44 9.81
CA SER A 26 12.72 -0.83 9.34
C SER A 26 12.32 -0.78 7.86
N ALA A 27 11.72 0.32 7.39
CA ALA A 27 11.34 0.51 6.00
C ALA A 27 12.57 0.57 5.08
N ASP A 28 13.60 1.31 5.50
CA ASP A 28 14.87 1.40 4.76
C ASP A 28 15.56 0.05 4.65
N LYS A 29 15.56 -0.74 5.72
CA LYS A 29 16.12 -2.11 5.69
C LYS A 29 15.38 -2.99 4.68
N VAL A 30 14.05 -3.03 4.74
CA VAL A 30 13.22 -3.83 3.84
C VAL A 30 13.40 -3.38 2.38
N PHE A 31 13.47 -2.08 2.15
CA PHE A 31 13.75 -1.52 0.83
C PHE A 31 15.12 -1.96 0.30
N ASN A 32 16.17 -1.87 1.11
CA ASN A 32 17.52 -2.28 0.71
C ASN A 32 17.60 -3.79 0.40
N GLU A 33 16.87 -4.63 1.14
CA GLU A 33 16.76 -6.06 0.86
C GLU A 33 16.05 -6.31 -0.49
N ALA A 34 14.96 -5.60 -0.78
CA ALA A 34 14.26 -5.70 -2.06
C ALA A 34 15.13 -5.25 -3.25
N VAL A 35 15.91 -4.17 -3.08
CA VAL A 35 16.87 -3.71 -4.10
C VAL A 35 17.98 -4.76 -4.32
N ALA A 36 18.48 -5.38 -3.26
CA ALA A 36 19.48 -6.43 -3.38
C ALA A 36 18.96 -7.65 -4.16
N GLU A 37 17.70 -8.06 -3.94
CA GLU A 37 17.05 -9.11 -4.75
C GLU A 37 16.84 -8.68 -6.21
N LEU A 38 16.40 -7.44 -6.44
CA LEU A 38 16.24 -6.88 -7.78
C LEU A 38 17.58 -6.85 -8.57
N GLN A 39 18.69 -6.60 -7.90
CA GLN A 39 20.04 -6.61 -8.48
C GLN A 39 20.54 -8.03 -8.80
N LYS A 40 20.03 -9.07 -8.12
CA LYS A 40 20.38 -10.46 -8.41
C LYS A 40 19.68 -11.01 -9.65
N ALA A 41 18.61 -10.38 -10.10
CA ALA A 41 17.87 -10.81 -11.29
C ALA A 41 18.76 -10.79 -12.54
N LYS A 42 18.87 -11.94 -13.21
CA LYS A 42 19.68 -12.14 -14.42
C LYS A 42 18.83 -12.23 -15.68
N THR A 43 17.54 -12.52 -15.51
CA THR A 43 16.58 -12.59 -16.60
C THR A 43 15.48 -11.54 -16.45
N PRO A 44 14.82 -11.15 -17.56
CA PRO A 44 13.67 -10.26 -17.48
C PRO A 44 12.52 -10.81 -16.63
N GLU A 45 12.39 -12.13 -16.49
CA GLU A 45 11.34 -12.75 -15.68
C GLU A 45 11.66 -12.67 -14.18
N GLU A 46 12.90 -12.99 -13.79
CA GLU A 46 13.35 -12.78 -12.40
C GLU A 46 13.22 -11.31 -12.01
N ARG A 47 13.53 -10.40 -12.94
CA ARG A 47 13.41 -8.96 -12.73
C ARG A 47 11.95 -8.54 -12.60
N PHE A 48 11.06 -9.09 -13.43
CA PHE A 48 9.61 -8.89 -13.33
C PHE A 48 9.10 -9.22 -11.93
N TYR A 49 9.46 -10.38 -11.36
CA TYR A 49 9.04 -10.74 -10.00
C TYR A 49 9.66 -9.86 -8.91
N ALA A 50 10.95 -9.51 -9.04
CA ALA A 50 11.62 -8.71 -8.02
C ALA A 50 11.11 -7.26 -7.95
N LEU A 51 10.60 -6.71 -9.07
CA LEU A 51 10.04 -5.37 -9.12
C LEU A 51 8.79 -5.21 -8.25
N ASN A 52 7.96 -6.26 -8.10
CA ASN A 52 6.79 -6.25 -7.19
C ASN A 52 7.15 -5.72 -5.79
N ALA A 53 8.22 -6.25 -5.19
CA ALA A 53 8.66 -5.85 -3.86
C ALA A 53 9.40 -4.50 -3.87
N ALA A 54 10.24 -4.25 -4.86
CA ALA A 54 11.06 -3.03 -4.93
C ALA A 54 10.20 -1.75 -5.00
N GLU A 55 9.09 -1.77 -5.74
CA GLU A 55 8.17 -0.63 -5.86
C GLU A 55 7.53 -0.24 -4.53
N ALA A 56 6.84 -1.18 -3.88
CA ALA A 56 6.09 -0.92 -2.65
C ALA A 56 7.03 -0.52 -1.51
N THR A 57 8.16 -1.20 -1.39
CA THR A 57 9.13 -0.94 -0.32
C THR A 57 9.89 0.37 -0.54
N ALA A 58 10.20 0.76 -1.78
CA ALA A 58 10.74 2.08 -2.08
C ALA A 58 9.76 3.18 -1.65
N LEU A 59 8.48 2.99 -1.93
CA LEU A 59 7.44 3.95 -1.58
C LEU A 59 7.25 4.06 -0.06
N ASP A 60 7.28 2.94 0.65
CA ASP A 60 7.13 2.89 2.10
C ASP A 60 8.36 3.46 2.83
N ALA A 61 9.56 3.32 2.26
CA ALA A 61 10.78 4.02 2.67
C ALA A 61 10.81 5.52 2.29
N GLY A 62 9.76 6.02 1.62
CA GLY A 62 9.67 7.42 1.20
C GLY A 62 10.55 7.77 -0.01
N ASN A 63 11.16 6.79 -0.67
CA ASN A 63 11.97 6.96 -1.87
C ASN A 63 11.08 7.02 -3.12
N ILE A 64 10.38 8.15 -3.29
CA ILE A 64 9.35 8.35 -4.32
C ILE A 64 9.92 8.19 -5.74
N ASP A 65 11.12 8.71 -5.99
CA ASP A 65 11.74 8.63 -7.32
C ASP A 65 12.08 7.19 -7.70
N ALA A 66 12.62 6.41 -6.76
CA ALA A 66 12.89 5.00 -6.97
C ALA A 66 11.60 4.21 -7.18
N ALA A 67 10.57 4.44 -6.36
CA ALA A 67 9.27 3.79 -6.51
C ALA A 67 8.65 4.06 -7.89
N ARG A 68 8.71 5.32 -8.35
CA ARG A 68 8.21 5.72 -9.69
C ARG A 68 9.02 5.06 -10.81
N ALA A 69 10.35 5.01 -10.68
CA ALA A 69 11.22 4.38 -11.67
C ALA A 69 10.97 2.86 -11.77
N TYR A 70 10.84 2.16 -10.64
CA TYR A 70 10.57 0.73 -10.62
C TYR A 70 9.18 0.41 -11.19
N ALA A 71 8.14 1.17 -10.84
CA ALA A 71 6.80 0.97 -11.38
C ALA A 71 6.76 1.20 -12.90
N ALA A 72 7.49 2.20 -13.41
CA ALA A 72 7.60 2.45 -14.84
C ALA A 72 8.34 1.31 -15.57
N GLU A 73 9.42 0.80 -14.98
CA GLU A 73 10.15 -0.34 -15.51
C GLU A 73 9.29 -1.60 -15.55
N HIS A 74 8.58 -1.89 -14.47
CA HIS A 74 7.71 -3.05 -14.37
C HIS A 74 6.54 -2.97 -15.36
N ALA A 75 5.95 -1.78 -15.53
CA ALA A 75 4.94 -1.53 -16.55
C ALA A 75 5.46 -1.82 -17.97
N ALA A 76 6.71 -1.47 -18.27
CA ALA A 76 7.33 -1.76 -19.57
C ALA A 76 7.53 -3.27 -19.82
N LEU A 77 7.59 -4.09 -18.77
CA LEU A 77 7.69 -5.55 -18.89
C LEU A 77 6.33 -6.25 -19.05
N LEU A 78 5.21 -5.61 -18.69
CA LEU A 78 3.87 -6.22 -18.76
C LEU A 78 3.54 -6.89 -20.11
N PRO A 79 3.78 -6.27 -21.28
CA PRO A 79 3.45 -6.91 -22.56
C PRO A 79 4.17 -8.25 -22.79
N LYS A 80 5.38 -8.39 -22.26
CA LYS A 80 6.18 -9.62 -22.36
C LYS A 80 5.63 -10.75 -21.48
N PHE A 81 4.98 -10.39 -20.37
CA PHE A 81 4.53 -11.32 -19.34
C PHE A 81 3.00 -11.40 -19.22
N ALA A 82 2.25 -11.04 -20.27
CA ALA A 82 0.79 -11.03 -20.28
C ALA A 82 0.11 -12.38 -19.93
N LYS A 83 0.83 -13.51 -20.07
CA LYS A 83 0.35 -14.85 -19.72
C LYS A 83 0.99 -15.41 -18.43
N ASN A 84 1.80 -14.61 -17.75
CA ASN A 84 2.46 -15.02 -16.52
C ASN A 84 1.44 -15.13 -15.38
N TRP A 85 1.60 -16.14 -14.51
CA TRP A 85 0.71 -16.37 -13.38
C TRP A 85 0.66 -15.19 -12.38
N ASN A 86 1.72 -14.37 -12.34
CA ASN A 86 1.86 -13.20 -11.49
C ASN A 86 1.39 -11.89 -12.16
N TYR A 87 0.90 -11.94 -13.41
CA TYR A 87 0.55 -10.75 -14.18
C TYR A 87 -0.46 -9.84 -13.46
N GLY A 88 -1.50 -10.42 -12.86
CA GLY A 88 -2.49 -9.66 -12.08
C GLY A 88 -1.86 -8.92 -10.89
N ASN A 89 -0.93 -9.57 -10.16
CA ASN A 89 -0.20 -8.91 -9.06
C ASN A 89 0.65 -7.76 -9.58
N ALA A 90 1.39 -7.95 -10.68
CA ALA A 90 2.21 -6.90 -11.28
C ALA A 90 1.39 -5.67 -11.67
N VAL A 91 0.28 -5.87 -12.39
CA VAL A 91 -0.62 -4.75 -12.76
C VAL A 91 -1.14 -4.05 -11.50
N GLN A 92 -1.50 -4.81 -10.48
CA GLN A 92 -1.96 -4.22 -9.23
C GLN A 92 -0.86 -3.38 -8.57
N ASP A 93 0.33 -3.95 -8.34
CA ASP A 93 1.41 -3.33 -7.57
C ASP A 93 1.90 -2.03 -8.23
N ILE A 94 2.07 -2.04 -9.55
CA ILE A 94 2.41 -0.85 -10.35
C ILE A 94 1.43 0.28 -10.08
N ASN A 95 0.14 -0.02 -10.22
CA ASN A 95 -0.90 1.00 -10.14
C ASN A 95 -1.19 1.42 -8.69
N GLN A 96 -1.04 0.53 -7.71
CA GLN A 96 -1.10 0.90 -6.29
C GLN A 96 0.04 1.87 -5.94
N THR A 97 1.25 1.58 -6.39
CA THR A 97 2.42 2.46 -6.17
C THR A 97 2.21 3.83 -6.81
N LEU A 98 1.90 3.88 -8.10
CA LEU A 98 1.69 5.15 -8.82
C LEU A 98 0.51 5.95 -8.27
N GLY A 99 -0.60 5.30 -7.90
CA GLY A 99 -1.75 5.96 -7.31
C GLY A 99 -1.43 6.57 -5.94
N ARG A 100 -0.70 5.86 -5.08
CA ARG A 100 -0.27 6.38 -3.77
C ARG A 100 0.76 7.51 -3.91
N ILE A 101 1.54 7.54 -4.98
CA ILE A 101 2.40 8.70 -5.32
C ILE A 101 1.50 9.88 -5.71
N ALA A 102 0.51 9.68 -6.58
CA ALA A 102 -0.43 10.72 -6.97
C ALA A 102 -1.22 11.30 -5.78
N ILE A 103 -1.58 10.49 -4.77
CA ILE A 103 -2.15 10.98 -3.50
C ILE A 103 -1.20 11.96 -2.80
N ARG A 104 0.10 11.65 -2.69
CA ARG A 104 1.09 12.53 -2.05
C ARG A 104 1.24 13.86 -2.81
N GLU A 105 1.07 13.81 -4.12
CA GLU A 105 1.07 14.97 -5.02
C GLU A 105 -0.28 15.70 -5.05
N LYS A 106 -1.27 15.24 -4.26
CA LYS A 106 -2.65 15.74 -4.22
C LYS A 106 -3.38 15.67 -5.56
N ASN A 107 -2.92 14.81 -6.47
CA ASN A 107 -3.58 14.50 -7.73
C ASN A 107 -4.58 13.35 -7.54
N PHE A 108 -5.71 13.67 -6.93
CA PHE A 108 -6.74 12.68 -6.57
C PHE A 108 -7.44 12.05 -7.77
N GLU A 109 -7.59 12.79 -8.86
CA GLU A 109 -8.16 12.29 -10.11
C GLU A 109 -7.27 11.17 -10.69
N GLU A 110 -5.97 11.43 -10.78
CA GLU A 110 -5.00 10.46 -11.27
C GLU A 110 -4.86 9.25 -10.32
N ALA A 111 -4.87 9.48 -9.00
CA ALA A 111 -4.90 8.39 -8.02
C ALA A 111 -6.11 7.48 -8.20
N GLY A 112 -7.30 8.05 -8.44
CA GLY A 112 -8.51 7.29 -8.75
C GLY A 112 -8.40 6.48 -10.05
N ALA A 113 -7.81 7.07 -11.10
CA ALA A 113 -7.57 6.38 -12.36
C ALA A 113 -6.59 5.20 -12.18
N PHE A 114 -5.55 5.36 -11.37
CA PHE A 114 -4.63 4.28 -11.04
C PHE A 114 -5.31 3.17 -10.23
N LEU A 115 -6.16 3.49 -9.25
CA LEU A 115 -6.93 2.46 -8.53
C LEU A 115 -7.78 1.62 -9.48
N ILE A 116 -8.47 2.25 -10.43
CA ILE A 116 -9.27 1.53 -11.43
C ILE A 116 -8.39 0.62 -12.29
N LYS A 117 -7.23 1.12 -12.76
CA LYS A 117 -6.26 0.34 -13.53
C LYS A 117 -5.70 -0.85 -12.75
N SER A 118 -5.53 -0.74 -11.43
CA SER A 118 -5.00 -1.82 -10.60
C SER A 118 -5.88 -3.07 -10.60
N ALA A 119 -7.19 -2.94 -10.89
CA ALA A 119 -8.10 -4.09 -11.07
C ALA A 119 -8.18 -4.63 -12.50
N GLN A 120 -7.61 -3.94 -13.50
CA GLN A 120 -7.74 -4.33 -14.91
C GLN A 120 -6.84 -5.51 -15.31
N GLY A 121 -5.84 -5.82 -14.50
CA GLY A 121 -4.98 -7.01 -14.68
C GLY A 121 -5.71 -8.34 -14.46
N GLY A 122 -6.91 -8.29 -13.87
CA GLY A 122 -7.65 -9.48 -13.46
C GLY A 122 -7.06 -10.12 -12.19
N GLY A 123 -7.32 -11.41 -12.06
CA GLY A 123 -6.90 -12.21 -10.91
C GLY A 123 -5.45 -12.70 -10.97
N SER A 124 -5.05 -13.31 -9.86
CA SER A 124 -3.87 -14.16 -9.72
C SER A 124 -4.18 -15.18 -8.61
N PRO A 125 -3.43 -16.29 -8.46
CA PRO A 125 -3.65 -17.22 -7.35
C PRO A 125 -3.71 -16.52 -5.97
N GLN A 126 -2.93 -15.46 -5.78
CA GLN A 126 -2.94 -14.66 -4.56
C GLN A 126 -4.16 -13.74 -4.49
N LEU A 127 -4.44 -12.97 -5.54
CA LEU A 127 -5.56 -12.00 -5.56
C LEU A 127 -6.92 -12.71 -5.50
N ASP A 128 -7.04 -13.87 -6.12
CA ASP A 128 -8.28 -14.64 -6.14
C ASP A 128 -8.57 -15.24 -4.76
N SER A 129 -7.53 -15.49 -3.97
CA SER A 129 -7.61 -16.11 -2.63
C SER A 129 -7.71 -15.10 -1.50
N PHE A 130 -6.69 -14.28 -1.34
CA PHE A 130 -6.58 -13.32 -0.23
C PHE A 130 -7.27 -11.99 -0.55
N GLY A 131 -7.49 -11.72 -1.83
CA GLY A 131 -8.04 -10.46 -2.29
C GLY A 131 -6.96 -9.49 -2.77
N PRO A 132 -7.39 -8.43 -3.47
CA PRO A 132 -6.50 -7.37 -3.89
C PRO A 132 -6.13 -6.44 -2.74
N ASN A 133 -5.12 -5.61 -2.97
CA ASN A 133 -4.69 -4.56 -2.07
C ASN A 133 -5.73 -3.41 -2.09
N PHE A 134 -6.13 -2.98 -0.90
CA PHE A 134 -7.08 -1.88 -0.68
C PHE A 134 -6.46 -0.63 -0.05
N GLN A 135 -5.13 -0.57 0.07
CA GLN A 135 -4.44 0.57 0.69
C GLN A 135 -4.69 1.88 -0.08
N LEU A 136 -4.56 1.89 -1.41
CA LEU A 136 -4.90 3.08 -2.21
C LEU A 136 -6.39 3.45 -2.11
N ALA A 137 -7.27 2.46 -2.05
CA ALA A 137 -8.70 2.70 -1.85
C ALA A 137 -8.98 3.39 -0.50
N LYS A 138 -8.32 2.94 0.57
CA LYS A 138 -8.39 3.58 1.89
C LYS A 138 -7.90 5.02 1.85
N GLU A 139 -6.75 5.27 1.23
CA GLU A 139 -6.16 6.62 1.10
C GLU A 139 -7.09 7.55 0.30
N LEU A 140 -7.71 7.06 -0.78
CA LEU A 140 -8.71 7.82 -1.55
C LEU A 140 -9.95 8.15 -0.72
N LEU A 141 -10.45 7.22 0.09
CA LEU A 141 -11.58 7.50 1.00
C LEU A 141 -11.22 8.55 2.05
N GLN A 142 -10.00 8.50 2.61
CA GLN A 142 -9.49 9.52 3.53
C GLN A 142 -9.38 10.90 2.87
N ALA A 143 -9.11 10.94 1.56
CA ALA A 143 -9.10 12.16 0.74
C ALA A 143 -10.51 12.57 0.23
N GLY A 144 -11.58 11.89 0.65
CA GLY A 144 -12.96 12.21 0.25
C GLY A 144 -13.30 11.81 -1.19
N GLN A 145 -12.66 10.77 -1.74
CA GLN A 145 -12.82 10.31 -3.13
C GLN A 145 -13.49 8.92 -3.19
N PRO A 146 -14.81 8.80 -2.91
CA PRO A 146 -15.48 7.49 -2.84
C PRO A 146 -15.79 6.88 -4.22
N ALA A 147 -16.00 7.70 -5.25
CA ALA A 147 -16.41 7.23 -6.57
C ALA A 147 -15.44 6.20 -7.21
N PRO A 148 -14.11 6.47 -7.31
CA PRO A 148 -13.19 5.48 -7.86
C PRO A 148 -13.10 4.21 -7.00
N VAL A 149 -13.34 4.32 -5.69
CA VAL A 149 -13.29 3.18 -4.76
C VAL A 149 -14.48 2.25 -4.95
N LEU A 150 -15.68 2.79 -5.14
CA LEU A 150 -16.87 2.00 -5.45
C LEU A 150 -16.71 1.26 -6.80
N GLN A 151 -16.17 1.94 -7.81
CA GLN A 151 -15.87 1.30 -9.10
C GLN A 151 -14.80 0.21 -8.96
N TYR A 152 -13.78 0.43 -8.13
CA TYR A 152 -12.77 -0.58 -7.84
C TYR A 152 -13.38 -1.86 -7.24
N PHE A 153 -14.32 -1.73 -6.29
CA PHE A 153 -15.01 -2.89 -5.72
C PHE A 153 -15.76 -3.73 -6.78
N GLU A 154 -16.45 -3.07 -7.71
CA GLU A 154 -17.14 -3.75 -8.81
C GLU A 154 -16.16 -4.50 -9.73
N LEU A 155 -15.00 -3.91 -10.03
CA LEU A 155 -13.97 -4.53 -10.85
C LEU A 155 -13.32 -5.71 -10.12
N CYS A 156 -12.99 -5.56 -8.84
CA CYS A 156 -12.45 -6.63 -8.01
C CYS A 156 -13.40 -7.83 -7.92
N GLY A 157 -14.72 -7.57 -7.83
CA GLY A 157 -15.74 -8.63 -7.81
C GLY A 157 -15.76 -9.51 -9.07
N LYS A 158 -15.09 -9.12 -10.16
CA LYS A 158 -14.96 -9.96 -11.36
C LYS A 158 -14.00 -11.12 -11.15
N PHE A 159 -12.93 -10.95 -10.37
CA PHE A 159 -11.93 -11.99 -10.13
C PHE A 159 -11.91 -12.50 -8.68
N TRP A 160 -12.09 -11.64 -7.68
CA TRP A 160 -12.05 -12.04 -6.28
C TRP A 160 -13.39 -12.65 -5.82
N LYS A 161 -13.57 -13.95 -6.07
CA LYS A 161 -14.79 -14.70 -5.68
C LYS A 161 -14.79 -15.16 -4.22
N MET A 162 -13.64 -15.11 -3.56
CA MET A 162 -13.47 -15.45 -2.15
C MET A 162 -13.68 -14.23 -1.21
N ASP A 163 -14.33 -13.17 -1.68
CA ASP A 163 -14.54 -11.94 -0.90
C ASP A 163 -15.45 -12.15 0.33
N ARG A 164 -16.19 -13.27 0.41
CA ARG A 164 -17.09 -13.63 1.52
C ARG A 164 -18.15 -12.55 1.81
N GLY A 165 -18.56 -11.79 0.80
CA GLY A 165 -19.52 -10.70 0.91
C GLY A 165 -18.91 -9.38 1.42
N SER A 166 -17.60 -9.30 1.58
CA SER A 166 -16.94 -8.07 2.01
C SER A 166 -17.07 -6.94 1.00
N LEU A 167 -17.02 -7.20 -0.31
CA LEU A 167 -17.19 -6.13 -1.30
C LEU A 167 -18.57 -5.48 -1.18
N ALA A 168 -19.61 -6.28 -0.97
CA ALA A 168 -20.98 -5.79 -0.77
C ALA A 168 -21.10 -4.99 0.53
N HIS A 169 -20.52 -5.48 1.63
CA HIS A 169 -20.53 -4.78 2.90
C HIS A 169 -19.76 -3.45 2.83
N TRP A 170 -18.52 -3.47 2.35
CA TRP A 170 -17.68 -2.28 2.21
C TRP A 170 -18.30 -1.24 1.29
N THR A 171 -19.00 -1.67 0.23
CA THR A 171 -19.80 -0.77 -0.61
C THR A 171 -20.83 0.02 0.19
N GLN A 172 -21.55 -0.63 1.12
CA GLN A 172 -22.52 0.08 1.96
C GLN A 172 -21.84 1.03 2.95
N VAL A 173 -20.75 0.58 3.60
CA VAL A 173 -19.98 1.43 4.51
C VAL A 173 -19.49 2.71 3.81
N VAL A 174 -18.99 2.61 2.57
CA VAL A 174 -18.57 3.77 1.78
C VAL A 174 -19.75 4.67 1.40
N LYS A 175 -20.90 4.09 1.03
CA LYS A 175 -22.12 4.88 0.73
C LYS A 175 -22.66 5.63 1.94
N ASP A 176 -22.44 5.11 3.15
CA ASP A 176 -22.74 5.78 4.41
C ASP A 176 -21.72 6.88 4.78
N GLY A 177 -20.73 7.15 3.92
CA GLY A 177 -19.68 8.14 4.18
C GLY A 177 -18.63 7.67 5.19
N ARG A 178 -18.50 6.36 5.42
CA ARG A 178 -17.53 5.76 6.34
C ARG A 178 -16.42 5.04 5.58
N ILE A 179 -15.30 4.82 6.26
CA ILE A 179 -14.16 4.06 5.73
C ILE A 179 -14.25 2.63 6.26
N PRO A 180 -14.32 1.60 5.39
CA PRO A 180 -14.33 0.21 5.83
C PRO A 180 -13.02 -0.22 6.50
N ASP A 181 -13.11 -1.20 7.40
CA ASP A 181 -11.94 -1.97 7.80
C ASP A 181 -11.67 -3.04 6.74
N PHE A 182 -10.66 -2.81 5.89
CA PHE A 182 -10.36 -3.73 4.80
C PHE A 182 -9.82 -5.10 5.25
N ASN A 183 -9.58 -5.33 6.55
CA ASN A 183 -9.11 -6.61 7.09
C ASN A 183 -10.22 -7.51 7.67
N ASP A 184 -11.45 -7.03 7.75
CA ASP A 184 -12.57 -7.77 8.37
C ASP A 184 -13.12 -8.94 7.51
N HIS A 185 -12.60 -9.13 6.30
CA HIS A 185 -12.98 -10.24 5.42
C HIS A 185 -12.52 -11.62 5.94
N TYR A 186 -11.49 -11.65 6.79
CA TYR A 186 -11.04 -12.88 7.45
C TYR A 186 -12.07 -13.42 8.47
N THR A 187 -12.88 -12.54 9.06
CA THR A 187 -13.78 -12.90 10.17
C THR A 187 -15.22 -13.16 9.72
N ARG A 188 -15.69 -12.53 8.63
CA ARG A 188 -17.08 -12.66 8.14
C ARG A 188 -17.53 -14.03 7.64
N GLY A 189 -16.60 -14.96 7.42
CA GLY A 189 -16.91 -16.33 7.02
C GLY A 189 -17.45 -17.21 8.15
N TYR A 190 -17.36 -16.77 9.41
CA TYR A 190 -17.66 -17.60 10.59
C TYR A 190 -19.03 -17.31 11.25
N ASP A 191 -19.73 -16.26 10.82
CA ASP A 191 -20.98 -15.80 11.48
C ASP A 191 -22.27 -16.30 10.80
N LYS A 192 -22.18 -17.23 9.84
CA LYS A 192 -23.37 -17.92 9.32
C LYS A 192 -23.61 -19.22 10.12
N LYS A 193 -24.30 -19.10 11.25
CA LYS A 193 -25.09 -20.17 11.87
C LYS A 193 -26.54 -19.76 11.96
#